data_AF-A0A1L3ZV36-F1
#
_entry.id   AF-A0A1L3ZV36-F1
#
_cell.length_a   1.000
_cell.length_b   1.000
_cell.length_c   1.000
_cell.angle_alpha   90.00
_cell.angle_beta   90.00
_cell.angle_gamma   90.00
#
_symmetry.space_group_name_H-M   'P 1'
#
loop_
_entity.id
_entity.type
_entity.pdbx_description
1 polymer ?
#
loop_
_entity_poly.entity_id
_entity_poly.type
_entity_poly.pdbx_seq_one_letter_code
_entity_poly.pdbx_strand_id
1 'polypeptide(L)'
;MIDLADIQRVADLAKSYLAERKKYERLSEKCFGELTPKQAQKASADLNWQAMALEKIEMSLHAACVDAGLADIRDASAYRERTFRPSGWHTYNFEPPKPRDLNGGRA
;
A
#
# COMPACT_ATOMS: atom_id res chain seq x y z
N MET A 1 -4.90 26.64 3.33
CA MET A 1 -3.45 26.39 3.55
C MET A 1 -3.33 24.97 4.08
N ILE A 2 -2.45 24.15 3.51
CA ILE A 2 -2.28 22.74 3.94
C ILE A 2 -1.67 22.74 5.35
N ASP A 3 -2.18 21.88 6.24
CA ASP A 3 -1.64 21.71 7.60
C ASP A 3 -0.22 21.12 7.54
N LEU A 4 0.71 21.61 8.36
CA LEU A 4 2.08 21.10 8.40
C LEU A 4 2.13 19.61 8.81
N ALA A 5 1.21 19.17 9.67
CA ALA A 5 1.09 17.76 10.04
C ALA A 5 0.67 16.89 8.86
N ASP A 6 -0.21 17.39 7.99
CA ASP A 6 -0.62 16.69 6.76
C ASP A 6 0.54 16.56 5.76
N ILE A 7 1.31 17.64 5.59
CA ILE A 7 2.51 17.65 4.75
C ILE A 7 3.51 16.60 5.26
N GLN A 8 3.78 16.59 6.56
CA GLN A 8 4.72 15.64 7.17
C GLN A 8 4.23 14.20 7.00
N ARG A 9 2.93 13.95 7.23
CA ARG A 9 2.30 12.62 7.05
C ARG A 9 2.44 12.11 5.62
N VAL A 10 2.16 12.96 4.63
CA VAL A 10 2.34 12.61 3.20
C VAL A 10 3.80 12.32 2.90
N ALA A 11 4.73 13.16 3.38
CA ALA A 11 6.16 13.00 3.12
C ALA A 11 6.70 11.68 3.69
N ASP A 12 6.29 11.30 4.89
CA ASP A 12 6.74 10.06 5.51
C ASP A 12 6.17 8.82 4.81
N LEU A 13 4.88 8.84 4.46
CA LEU A 13 4.26 7.77 3.68
C LEU A 13 4.88 7.64 2.29
N ALA A 14 5.21 8.75 1.62
CA ALA A 14 5.87 8.74 0.32
C ALA A 14 7.29 8.15 0.40
N LYS A 15 8.05 8.49 1.45
CA LYS A 15 9.38 7.87 1.70
C LYS A 15 9.26 6.37 1.93
N SER A 16 8.29 5.93 2.74
CA SER A 16 8.02 4.52 2.97
C SER A 16 7.61 3.81 1.68
N TYR A 17 6.73 4.41 0.88
CA TYR A 17 6.30 3.86 -0.41
C TYR A 17 7.50 3.65 -1.34
N LEU A 18 8.36 4.66 -1.47
CA LEU A 18 9.57 4.57 -2.29
C LEU A 18 10.50 3.44 -1.82
N ALA A 19 10.68 3.29 -0.50
CA ALA A 19 11.52 2.24 0.06
C ALA A 19 10.95 0.83 -0.22
N GLU A 20 9.64 0.63 -0.03
CA GLU A 20 8.98 -0.64 -0.30
C GLU A 20 8.92 -0.95 -1.81
N ARG A 21 8.77 0.07 -2.66
CA ARG A 21 8.79 -0.09 -4.12
C ARG A 21 10.13 -0.62 -4.60
N LYS A 22 11.23 -0.09 -4.08
CA LYS A 22 12.58 -0.58 -4.40
C LYS A 22 12.80 -2.04 -3.96
N LYS A 23 12.22 -2.46 -2.84
CA LYS A 23 12.27 -3.87 -2.41
C LYS A 23 11.45 -4.76 -3.34
N TYR A 24 10.26 -4.30 -3.73
CA TYR A 24 9.40 -5.00 -4.68
C TYR A 24 10.11 -5.24 -6.01
N GLU A 25 10.74 -4.23 -6.57
CA GLU A 25 11.46 -4.32 -7.85
C GLU A 25 12.58 -5.37 -7.79
N ARG A 26 13.40 -5.35 -6.74
CA ARG A 26 14.46 -6.36 -6.53
C ARG A 26 13.92 -7.78 -6.39
N LEU A 27 12.80 -7.96 -5.69
CA LEU A 27 12.17 -9.27 -5.54
C LEU A 27 11.52 -9.74 -6.85
N SER A 28 10.95 -8.81 -7.61
CA SER A 28 10.33 -9.07 -8.90
C SER A 28 11.36 -9.59 -9.90
N GLU A 29 12.51 -8.92 -10.01
CA GLU A 29 13.64 -9.37 -10.84
C GLU A 29 14.05 -10.82 -10.50
N LYS A 30 14.16 -11.13 -9.21
CA LYS A 30 14.50 -12.48 -8.76
C LYS A 30 13.42 -13.52 -9.09
N CYS A 31 12.14 -13.15 -8.98
CA CYS A 31 11.01 -14.07 -9.18
C CYS A 31 10.89 -14.55 -10.64
N PHE A 32 11.36 -13.77 -11.61
CA PHE A 32 11.30 -14.09 -13.04
C PHE A 32 12.63 -14.66 -13.60
N GLY A 33 13.59 -15.00 -12.73
CA GLY A 33 14.84 -15.64 -13.13
C GLY A 33 14.75 -17.16 -13.30
N GLU A 34 15.87 -17.79 -13.65
CA GLU A 34 16.00 -19.25 -13.66
C GLU A 34 16.04 -19.79 -12.23
N LEU A 35 14.91 -20.33 -11.78
CA LEU A 35 14.73 -20.86 -10.42
C LEU A 35 14.31 -22.32 -10.46
N THR A 36 14.82 -23.10 -9.51
CA THR A 36 14.22 -24.43 -9.23
C THR A 36 12.78 -24.24 -8.72
N PRO A 37 11.90 -25.26 -8.83
CA PRO A 37 10.50 -25.14 -8.39
C PRO A 37 10.34 -24.66 -6.94
N LYS A 38 11.21 -25.13 -6.03
CA LYS A 38 11.21 -24.72 -4.61
C LYS A 38 11.62 -23.25 -4.43
N GLN A 39 12.58 -22.77 -5.21
CA GLN A 39 13.01 -21.37 -5.19
C GLN A 39 11.93 -20.46 -5.79
N ALA A 40 11.27 -20.88 -6.87
CA ALA A 40 10.16 -20.15 -7.48
C ALA A 40 8.99 -19.98 -6.50
N GLN A 41 8.62 -21.05 -5.79
CA GLN A 41 7.58 -20.97 -4.76
C GLN A 41 7.91 -19.96 -3.66
N LYS A 42 9.16 -19.97 -3.17
CA LYS A 42 9.61 -19.00 -2.17
C LYS A 42 9.63 -17.57 -2.72
N ALA A 43 10.19 -17.36 -3.90
CA ALA A 43 10.29 -16.04 -4.52
C ALA A 43 8.90 -15.44 -4.79
N SER A 44 7.95 -16.25 -5.24
CA SER A 44 6.56 -15.83 -5.45
C SER A 44 5.90 -15.42 -4.13
N ALA A 45 6.06 -16.22 -3.06
CA ALA A 45 5.54 -15.86 -1.74
C ALA A 45 6.15 -14.55 -1.23
N ASP A 46 7.49 -14.41 -1.26
CA ASP A 46 8.20 -13.20 -0.83
C ASP A 46 7.72 -11.96 -1.62
N LEU A 47 7.54 -12.10 -2.94
CA LEU A 47 7.04 -11.02 -3.79
C LEU A 47 5.59 -10.64 -3.44
N ASN A 48 4.72 -11.61 -3.18
CA ASN A 48 3.32 -11.34 -2.80
C ASN A 48 3.22 -10.66 -1.43
N TRP A 49 4.07 -11.05 -0.47
CA TRP A 49 4.19 -10.35 0.82
C TRP A 49 4.59 -8.90 0.62
N GLN A 50 5.57 -8.66 -0.25
CA GLN A 50 6.03 -7.31 -0.56
C GLN A 50 4.96 -6.50 -1.30
N ALA A 51 4.20 -7.11 -2.21
CA ALA A 51 3.09 -6.48 -2.91
C ALA A 51 2.01 -6.02 -1.93
N MET A 52 1.64 -6.87 -0.97
CA MET A 52 0.70 -6.50 0.09
C MET A 52 1.20 -5.31 0.91
N ALA A 53 2.48 -5.29 1.29
CA ALA A 53 3.05 -4.17 2.04
C ALA A 53 2.98 -2.86 1.25
N LEU A 54 3.30 -2.92 -0.05
CA LEU A 54 3.24 -1.77 -0.95
C LEU A 54 1.81 -1.24 -1.10
N GLU A 55 0.83 -2.13 -1.32
CA GLU A 55 -0.57 -1.74 -1.51
C GLU A 55 -1.15 -1.08 -0.24
N LYS A 56 -0.82 -1.60 0.95
CA LYS A 56 -1.22 -0.99 2.23
C LYS A 56 -0.72 0.43 2.39
N ILE A 57 0.55 0.69 2.03
CA ILE A 57 1.13 2.03 2.07
C ILE A 57 0.48 2.91 1.00
N GLU A 58 0.25 2.40 -0.20
CA GLU A 58 -0.38 3.16 -1.29
C GLU A 58 -1.77 3.67 -0.89
N MET A 59 -2.59 2.79 -0.31
CA MET A 59 -3.92 3.15 0.19
C MET A 59 -3.85 4.18 1.31
N SER A 60 -2.86 4.06 2.20
CA SER A 60 -2.65 5.01 3.30
C SER A 60 -2.14 6.37 2.81
N LEU A 61 -1.22 6.37 1.84
CA LEU A 61 -0.69 7.55 1.18
C LEU A 61 -1.79 8.29 0.42
N HIS A 62 -2.63 7.57 -0.32
CA HIS A 62 -3.78 8.16 -0.99
C HIS A 62 -4.68 8.90 -0.02
N ALA A 63 -5.06 8.26 1.11
CA ALA A 63 -5.88 8.92 2.12
C ALA A 63 -5.20 10.18 2.70
N ALA A 64 -3.88 10.16 2.89
CA ALA A 64 -3.10 11.33 3.29
C ALA A 64 -3.10 12.45 2.26
N CYS A 65 -2.98 12.11 0.97
CA CYS A 65 -3.06 13.09 -0.10
C CYS A 65 -4.45 13.73 -0.18
N VAL A 66 -5.53 12.97 0.01
CA VAL A 66 -6.90 13.54 0.06
C VAL A 66 -7.04 14.52 1.23
N ASP A 67 -6.62 14.12 2.43
CA ASP A 67 -6.66 14.97 3.62
C ASP A 67 -5.89 16.29 3.46
N ALA A 68 -4.75 16.23 2.75
CA ALA A 68 -3.91 17.38 2.43
C ALA A 68 -4.45 18.25 1.27
N GLY A 69 -5.51 17.82 0.58
CA GLY A 69 -6.04 18.49 -0.61
C GLY A 69 -5.16 18.32 -1.86
N LEU A 70 -4.34 17.26 -1.91
CA LEU A 70 -3.42 16.94 -3.00
C LEU A 70 -3.96 15.88 -3.97
N ALA A 71 -5.05 15.20 -3.63
CA ALA A 71 -5.68 14.19 -4.46
C ALA A 71 -7.21 14.20 -4.29
N ASP A 72 -7.91 13.78 -5.32
CA ASP A 72 -9.36 13.61 -5.27
C ASP A 72 -9.75 12.38 -4.47
N ILE A 73 -10.90 12.48 -3.80
CA ILE A 73 -11.49 11.37 -3.08
C ILE A 73 -11.94 10.28 -4.05
N ARG A 74 -11.65 9.02 -3.72
CA ARG A 74 -12.14 7.87 -4.49
C ARG A 74 -13.53 7.46 -4.02
N ASP A 75 -14.19 6.60 -4.79
CA ASP A 75 -15.43 5.97 -4.35
C ASP A 75 -15.26 5.27 -2.99
N ALA A 76 -16.33 5.23 -2.18
CA ALA A 76 -16.30 4.64 -0.84
C ALA A 76 -15.84 3.17 -0.83
N SER A 77 -16.07 2.42 -1.93
CA SER A 77 -15.56 1.05 -2.09
C SER A 77 -14.03 0.96 -2.06
N ALA A 78 -13.31 2.01 -2.45
CA ALA A 78 -11.85 2.05 -2.45
C ALA A 78 -11.25 1.97 -1.03
N TYR A 79 -12.04 2.30 -0.01
CA TYR A 79 -11.65 2.33 1.41
C TYR A 79 -12.28 1.20 2.23
N ARG A 80 -12.92 0.22 1.58
CA ARG A 80 -13.43 -0.98 2.27
C ARG A 80 -12.30 -1.95 2.61
N GLU A 81 -12.57 -2.84 3.56
CA GLU A 81 -11.67 -3.94 3.89
C GLU A 81 -11.31 -4.76 2.65
N ARG A 82 -10.01 -5.05 2.52
CA ARG A 82 -9.46 -5.94 1.48
C ARG A 82 -8.85 -7.16 2.12
N THR A 83 -9.04 -8.31 1.48
CA THR A 83 -8.41 -9.56 1.86
C THR A 83 -7.20 -9.85 0.96
N PHE A 84 -6.05 -10.02 1.58
CA PHE A 84 -4.79 -10.39 0.95
C PHE A 84 -4.49 -11.86 1.23
N ARG A 85 -4.05 -12.58 0.21
CA ARG A 85 -3.58 -13.97 0.32
C ARG A 85 -2.15 -14.08 -0.21
N PRO A 86 -1.14 -13.61 0.55
CA PRO A 86 0.24 -13.56 0.05
C PRO A 86 0.83 -14.96 -0.18
N SER A 87 0.24 -15.99 0.41
CA SER A 87 0.55 -17.39 0.11
C SER A 87 -0.68 -18.27 0.34
N GLY A 88 -0.60 -19.56 -0.02
CA GLY A 88 -1.71 -20.51 0.15
C GLY A 88 -2.16 -20.75 1.59
N TRP A 89 -1.36 -20.35 2.59
CA TRP A 89 -1.61 -20.63 4.01
C TRP A 89 -1.93 -19.37 4.82
N HIS A 90 -1.83 -18.19 4.22
CA HIS A 90 -1.94 -16.93 4.92
C HIS A 90 -3.06 -16.07 4.35
N THR A 91 -3.90 -15.54 5.23
CA THR A 91 -4.96 -14.59 4.89
C THR A 91 -4.84 -13.39 5.81
N TYR A 92 -4.82 -12.19 5.23
CA TYR A 92 -4.78 -10.93 5.97
C TYR A 92 -5.89 -10.02 5.51
N ASN A 93 -6.63 -9.47 6.45
CA ASN A 93 -7.57 -8.41 6.16
C ASN A 93 -6.94 -7.06 6.51
N PHE A 94 -7.24 -6.04 5.72
CA PHE A 94 -6.80 -4.69 5.96
C PHE A 94 -7.86 -3.73 5.46
N GLU A 95 -8.36 -2.89 6.37
CA GLU A 95 -9.21 -1.75 6.02
C GLU A 95 -8.33 -0.51 5.86
N PRO A 96 -8.32 0.12 4.66
CA PRO A 96 -7.61 1.37 4.46
C PRO A 96 -8.09 2.49 5.40
N PRO A 97 -7.19 3.39 5.82
CA PRO A 97 -7.62 4.59 6.52
C PRO A 97 -8.53 5.41 5.59
N LYS A 98 -9.65 5.89 6.14
CA LYS A 98 -10.59 6.77 5.44
C LYS A 98 -10.12 8.23 5.56
N PRO A 99 -10.16 9.01 4.47
CA PRO A 99 -9.96 10.45 4.54
C PRO A 99 -10.99 11.12 5.47
N ARG A 100 -10.62 12.25 6.06
CA ARG A 100 -11.49 13.04 6.95
C ARG A 100 -12.79 13.49 6.26
N ASP A 101 -12.72 13.82 4.98
CA ASP A 101 -13.88 14.27 4.19
C ASP A 101 -14.94 13.16 4.01
N LEU A 102 -14.53 11.88 4.01
CA LEU A 102 -15.44 10.72 3.99
C LEU A 102 -16.09 10.44 5.35
N ASN A 103 -15.53 10.96 6.44
CA ASN A 103 -16.06 10.84 7.79
C ASN A 103 -17.03 11.99 8.15
N GLY A 104 -17.40 12.84 7.19
CA GLY A 104 -18.29 14.00 7.41
C GLY A 104 -17.61 15.19 8.11
N GLY A 105 -16.28 15.22 8.11
CA GLY A 105 -15.46 16.17 8.87
C GLY A 105 -14.73 17.21 8.03
N ARG A 106 -15.45 17.91 7.14
CA ARG A 106 -15.07 19.22 6.60
C ARG A 106 -16.27 19.81 5.85
N ALA A 107 -16.95 20.74 6.52
CA ALA A 107 -17.77 21.77 5.88
C ALA A 107 -16.92 23.03 5.71
#